data_AF-A0A7K1FL73-F1
#
_entry.id   AF-A0A7K1FL73-F1
#
_cell.length_a   1.000
_cell.length_b   1.000
_cell.length_c   1.000
_cell.angle_alpha   90.00
_cell.angle_beta   90.00
_cell.angle_gamma   90.00
#
_symmetry.space_group_name_H-M   'P 1'
#
loop_
_entity.id
_entity.type
_entity.pdbx_description
1 polymer ?
#
loop_
_entity_poly.entity_id
_entity_poly.type
_entity_poly.pdbx_seq_one_letter_code
_entity_poly.pdbx_strand_id
1 'polypeptide(L)'
;MARSARNAVGAFVAAGAAGTVLLLAGCASAVSGIARTAEGAASPATSSSIPTSAPVASTTPTTATAATTAAATTATTRTPVTGDTDRSVAPDPFGSISASTTVGGSGPLDLQTTAWFTAMCEGAQPLTDLADDMESLSSADAVIDAFSEFGALMTTLSTDLADVPPPTFPGGEEYAANVVDGFDRMGTLFTDAADALAEGDTSVLLGLEDELAADGPLQQLSGTDVSPDLQDAVEALPACQALYAG
;
A
#
# COMPACT_ATOMS: atom_id res chain seq x y z
N MET A 1 -12.61 27.93 -43.13
CA MET A 1 -11.60 27.82 -42.05
C MET A 1 -12.15 26.85 -41.01
N ALA A 2 -11.75 25.59 -41.11
CA ALA A 2 -12.12 24.52 -40.19
C ALA A 2 -10.87 23.65 -40.02
N ARG A 3 -10.37 23.54 -38.79
CA ARG A 3 -9.40 22.50 -38.43
C ARG A 3 -9.94 21.76 -37.22
N SER A 4 -10.46 20.60 -37.56
CA SER A 4 -10.71 19.46 -36.67
C SER A 4 -9.36 18.95 -36.17
N ALA A 5 -9.18 18.86 -34.85
CA ALA A 5 -8.11 18.12 -34.23
C ALA A 5 -8.76 17.07 -33.31
N ARG A 6 -8.96 15.87 -33.87
CA ARG A 6 -9.16 14.63 -33.13
C ARG A 6 -7.79 13.98 -32.99
N ASN A 7 -7.21 13.98 -31.80
CA ASN A 7 -6.17 13.03 -31.39
C ASN A 7 -6.83 12.20 -30.29
N ALA A 8 -7.20 10.92 -30.47
CA ALA A 8 -6.34 9.75 -30.69
C ALA A 8 -5.34 9.58 -29.54
N VAL A 9 -5.80 8.99 -28.44
CA VAL A 9 -4.95 8.19 -27.54
C VAL A 9 -5.74 6.92 -27.25
N GLY A 10 -5.32 5.85 -27.91
CA GLY A 10 -5.76 4.49 -27.66
C GLY A 10 -4.53 3.61 -27.55
N ALA A 11 -4.66 2.58 -26.72
CA ALA A 11 -3.83 1.38 -26.63
C ALA A 11 -2.39 1.56 -26.10
N PHE A 12 -2.20 1.18 -24.84
CA PHE A 12 -1.02 0.44 -24.41
C PHE A 12 -1.49 -0.80 -23.61
N VAL A 13 -1.70 -1.91 -24.33
CA VAL A 13 -1.69 -3.25 -23.75
C VAL A 13 -0.39 -3.87 -24.22
N ALA A 14 0.61 -3.90 -23.33
CA ALA A 14 1.86 -4.60 -23.55
C ALA A 14 1.80 -5.96 -22.83
N ALA A 15 1.77 -7.03 -23.62
CA ALA A 15 1.95 -8.40 -23.16
C ALA A 15 3.44 -8.67 -22.93
N GLY A 16 3.79 -9.26 -21.77
CA GLY A 16 5.17 -9.68 -21.49
C GLY A 16 5.42 -10.25 -20.09
N ALA A 17 4.98 -11.49 -19.86
CA ALA A 17 5.58 -12.55 -19.02
C ALA A 17 6.03 -12.28 -17.55
N ALA A 18 5.26 -12.92 -16.65
CA ALA A 18 5.67 -13.74 -15.49
C ALA A 18 6.30 -13.06 -14.26
N GLY A 19 5.50 -12.97 -13.19
CA GLY A 19 5.97 -12.69 -11.83
C GLY A 19 4.98 -11.89 -10.98
N THR A 20 3.71 -12.30 -10.97
CA THR A 20 2.83 -12.18 -9.79
C THR A 20 2.74 -10.86 -9.02
N VAL A 21 2.75 -9.74 -9.74
CA VAL A 21 2.12 -8.48 -9.30
C VAL A 21 0.72 -8.42 -9.92
N LEU A 22 -0.11 -9.45 -9.67
CA LEU A 22 -1.37 -9.69 -10.39
C LEU A 22 -2.64 -9.46 -9.55
N LEU A 23 -2.51 -9.12 -8.27
CA LEU A 23 -3.68 -8.81 -7.43
C LEU A 23 -4.12 -7.34 -7.52
N LEU A 24 -3.20 -6.36 -7.70
CA LEU A 24 -3.59 -4.94 -7.75
C LEU A 24 -3.78 -4.35 -9.15
N ALA A 25 -3.31 -5.00 -10.21
CA ALA A 25 -3.50 -4.50 -11.58
C ALA A 25 -4.89 -4.82 -12.19
N GLY A 26 -5.74 -5.58 -11.47
CA GLY A 26 -7.06 -6.01 -11.93
C GLY A 26 -8.15 -4.93 -11.88
N CYS A 27 -8.05 -3.94 -11.00
CA CYS A 27 -9.10 -2.92 -10.82
C CYS A 27 -9.01 -1.72 -11.79
N ALA A 28 -7.94 -1.57 -12.56
CA ALA A 28 -7.74 -0.38 -13.41
C ALA A 28 -8.42 -0.46 -14.80
N SER A 29 -9.09 -1.57 -15.16
CA SER A 29 -9.57 -1.80 -16.53
C SER A 29 -11.07 -1.54 -16.79
N ALA A 30 -11.85 -1.04 -15.82
CA ALA A 30 -13.30 -0.84 -15.98
C ALA A 30 -13.77 0.63 -16.01
N VAL A 31 -12.90 1.63 -15.80
CA VAL A 31 -13.29 3.06 -15.87
C VAL A 31 -13.20 3.62 -17.30
N SER A 32 -13.96 3.02 -18.23
CA SER A 32 -14.17 3.60 -19.55
C SER A 32 -15.63 3.50 -19.95
N GLY A 33 -16.47 4.31 -19.30
CA GLY A 33 -17.82 4.54 -19.81
C GLY A 33 -18.85 5.01 -18.80
N ILE A 34 -18.77 6.27 -18.35
CA ILE A 34 -19.96 6.97 -17.85
C ILE A 34 -20.16 8.22 -18.68
N ALA A 35 -20.96 8.08 -19.74
CA ALA A 35 -21.49 9.22 -20.47
C ALA A 35 -22.42 10.00 -19.53
N ARG A 36 -22.05 11.26 -19.23
CA ARG A 36 -22.92 12.22 -18.56
C ARG A 36 -24.15 12.51 -19.43
N THR A 37 -25.26 11.85 -19.17
CA THR A 37 -26.59 12.38 -19.46
C THR A 37 -27.06 13.16 -18.24
N ALA A 38 -26.90 14.48 -18.31
CA ALA A 38 -27.59 15.41 -17.43
C ALA A 38 -29.06 15.44 -17.84
N GLU A 39 -29.95 14.89 -17.01
CA GLU A 39 -31.38 15.13 -17.12
C GLU A 39 -31.89 15.62 -15.76
N GLY A 40 -32.26 16.90 -15.75
CA GLY A 40 -32.80 17.55 -14.57
C GLY A 40 -34.20 17.06 -14.28
N ALA A 41 -34.44 16.73 -13.01
CA ALA A 41 -35.78 16.72 -12.43
C ALA A 41 -35.70 17.26 -11.00
N ALA A 42 -36.57 18.23 -10.74
CA ALA A 42 -36.70 18.95 -9.49
C ALA A 42 -37.29 18.07 -8.36
N SER A 43 -36.80 18.29 -7.14
CA SER A 43 -37.44 18.34 -5.80
C SER A 43 -38.84 17.68 -5.60
N PRO A 44 -39.08 17.03 -4.43
CA PRO A 44 -39.27 17.79 -3.19
C PRO A 44 -38.61 17.22 -1.92
N ALA A 45 -38.28 18.16 -1.04
CA ALA A 45 -37.87 17.97 0.34
C ALA A 45 -38.96 17.25 1.17
N THR A 46 -38.54 16.30 2.01
CA THR A 46 -39.36 15.79 3.10
C THR A 46 -38.56 15.87 4.39
N SER A 47 -38.92 16.84 5.23
CA SER A 47 -38.45 16.95 6.60
C SER A 47 -39.00 15.81 7.45
N SER A 48 -38.17 15.18 8.28
CA SER A 48 -38.62 14.44 9.45
C SER A 48 -37.63 14.60 10.59
N SER A 49 -38.21 14.76 11.77
CA SER A 49 -37.64 15.44 12.93
C SER A 49 -37.42 14.43 14.06
N ILE A 50 -36.25 14.51 14.72
CA ILE A 50 -35.90 14.21 16.14
C ILE A 50 -36.23 12.79 16.71
N PRO A 51 -35.44 12.22 17.67
CA PRO A 51 -35.09 12.87 18.94
C PRO A 51 -33.61 12.83 19.36
N THR A 52 -33.22 13.96 19.94
CA THR A 52 -32.08 14.20 20.82
C THR A 52 -32.09 13.26 22.02
N SER A 53 -30.97 12.56 22.27
CA SER A 53 -30.68 11.93 23.55
C SER A 53 -29.43 12.56 24.18
N ALA A 54 -29.52 12.72 25.50
CA ALA A 54 -28.72 13.56 26.38
C ALA A 54 -27.26 13.09 26.58
N PRO A 55 -26.37 13.97 27.05
CA PRO A 55 -24.97 13.66 27.33
C PRO A 55 -24.82 12.89 28.64
N VAL A 56 -23.98 11.84 28.64
CA VAL A 56 -23.47 11.22 29.87
C VAL A 56 -22.05 11.71 30.15
N ALA A 57 -21.89 12.16 31.39
CA ALA A 57 -20.71 12.79 31.95
C ALA A 57 -19.52 11.84 32.15
N SER A 58 -18.34 12.30 31.71
CA SER A 58 -17.13 12.49 32.52
C SER A 58 -16.81 11.47 33.62
N THR A 59 -15.72 10.74 33.40
CA THR A 59 -14.78 10.33 34.46
C THR A 59 -13.36 10.62 34.00
N THR A 60 -12.72 11.55 34.72
CA THR A 60 -11.33 11.99 34.59
C THR A 60 -10.37 11.03 35.33
N PRO A 61 -9.05 11.26 35.35
CA PRO A 61 -8.03 10.35 34.85
C PRO A 61 -7.35 9.53 35.97
N THR A 62 -6.68 8.44 35.60
CA THR A 62 -5.71 7.80 36.50
C THR A 62 -4.31 7.93 35.95
N THR A 63 -3.51 8.69 36.68
CA THR A 63 -2.07 8.91 36.57
C THR A 63 -1.30 7.65 36.94
N ALA A 64 -0.33 7.23 36.11
CA ALA A 64 0.80 6.40 36.50
C ALA A 64 2.01 6.84 35.65
N THR A 65 2.82 7.74 36.19
CA THR A 65 4.12 7.48 36.82
C THR A 65 5.20 7.08 35.82
N ALA A 66 6.07 8.05 35.55
CA ALA A 66 7.29 7.93 34.78
C ALA A 66 8.28 6.91 35.35
N ALA A 67 8.97 6.20 34.47
CA ALA A 67 10.26 5.60 34.74
C ALA A 67 11.26 6.07 33.67
N THR A 68 11.95 7.16 33.99
CA THR A 68 13.12 7.64 33.26
C THR A 68 14.29 6.70 33.56
N THR A 69 14.84 6.03 32.55
CA THR A 69 16.15 5.37 32.64
C THR A 69 17.14 6.12 31.77
N ALA A 70 18.07 6.80 32.43
CA ALA A 70 19.23 7.44 31.85
C ALA A 70 20.46 6.54 32.01
N ALA A 71 21.19 6.31 30.91
CA ALA A 71 22.62 5.97 30.82
C ALA A 71 22.89 5.46 29.38
N ALA A 72 23.98 5.74 28.67
CA ALA A 72 25.17 6.53 28.96
C ALA A 72 25.77 6.97 27.61
N THR A 73 26.22 8.22 27.55
CA THR A 73 27.03 8.77 26.48
C THR A 73 28.41 8.14 26.52
N THR A 74 28.79 7.38 25.50
CA THR A 74 30.18 6.95 25.30
C THR A 74 30.77 7.71 24.13
N ALA A 75 31.46 8.80 24.45
CA ALA A 75 32.31 9.52 23.49
C ALA A 75 33.53 8.65 23.18
N THR A 76 33.63 8.15 21.95
CA THR A 76 34.88 7.62 21.41
C THR A 76 35.43 8.60 20.40
N THR A 77 36.40 9.39 20.85
CA THR A 77 37.33 10.14 20.01
C THR A 77 38.21 9.14 19.25
N ARG A 78 38.11 9.10 17.92
CA ARG A 78 39.18 8.52 17.07
C ARG A 78 39.62 9.51 16.00
N THR A 79 40.94 9.61 15.96
CA THR A 79 41.86 10.43 15.18
C THR A 79 41.63 10.43 13.67
N PRO A 80 42.01 11.52 12.98
CA PRO A 80 42.04 11.58 11.52
C PRO A 80 43.17 10.70 10.97
N VAL A 81 42.83 9.79 10.06
CA VAL A 81 43.81 9.12 9.21
C VAL A 81 43.79 9.81 7.85
N THR A 82 44.81 10.63 7.62
CA THR A 82 45.26 11.05 6.30
C THR A 82 45.75 9.81 5.55
N GLY A 83 45.12 9.50 4.43
CA GLY A 83 45.44 8.35 3.59
C GLY A 83 44.98 8.60 2.17
N ASP A 84 45.82 9.33 1.45
CA ASP A 84 45.77 9.62 0.01
C ASP A 84 45.91 8.30 -0.78
N THR A 85 44.92 7.95 -1.61
CA THR A 85 45.16 7.17 -2.82
C THR A 85 44.10 7.51 -3.86
N ASP A 86 44.49 8.42 -4.73
CA ASP A 86 44.01 8.61 -6.09
C ASP A 86 43.66 7.27 -6.77
N ARG A 87 42.38 7.08 -7.12
CA ARG A 87 42.02 6.24 -8.25
C ARG A 87 40.81 6.83 -8.97
N SER A 88 41.15 7.50 -10.05
CA SER A 88 40.28 8.03 -11.09
C SER A 88 39.06 7.15 -11.37
N VAL A 89 37.90 7.77 -11.21
CA VAL A 89 36.61 7.34 -11.76
C VAL A 89 36.64 7.62 -13.26
N ALA A 90 36.48 6.57 -14.07
CA ALA A 90 35.79 6.73 -15.34
C ALA A 90 34.31 6.44 -15.06
N PRO A 91 33.39 7.42 -15.22
CA PRO A 91 31.98 7.13 -15.19
C PRO A 91 31.59 6.50 -16.53
N ASP A 92 31.25 5.21 -16.52
CA ASP A 92 30.53 4.57 -17.61
C ASP A 92 29.11 5.19 -17.68
N PRO A 93 28.73 5.86 -18.79
CA PRO A 93 27.45 6.57 -18.87
C PRO A 93 26.26 5.68 -19.29
N PHE A 94 26.41 4.35 -19.31
CA PHE A 94 25.33 3.45 -19.71
C PHE A 94 25.33 2.14 -18.90
N GLY A 95 24.31 1.98 -18.04
CA GLY A 95 23.80 0.67 -17.63
C GLY A 95 24.23 0.17 -16.24
N SER A 96 23.76 0.80 -15.16
CA SER A 96 23.44 0.03 -13.95
C SER A 96 22.12 -0.68 -14.22
N ILE A 97 22.21 -1.94 -14.62
CA ILE A 97 21.11 -2.87 -14.50
C ILE A 97 20.99 -3.11 -13.00
N SER A 98 19.97 -2.53 -12.35
CA SER A 98 19.61 -2.90 -10.99
C SER A 98 19.39 -4.40 -10.99
N ALA A 99 20.34 -5.16 -10.44
CA ALA A 99 20.20 -6.59 -10.30
C ALA A 99 19.15 -6.81 -9.22
N SER A 100 17.94 -7.20 -9.61
CA SER A 100 16.94 -7.69 -8.68
C SER A 100 17.56 -8.83 -7.87
N THR A 101 17.52 -8.70 -6.54
CA THR A 101 18.01 -9.77 -5.67
C THR A 101 16.84 -10.70 -5.41
N THR A 102 16.93 -11.92 -5.93
CA THR A 102 15.92 -12.94 -5.64
C THR A 102 16.05 -13.35 -4.17
N VAL A 103 14.96 -13.23 -3.41
CA VAL A 103 14.87 -13.67 -2.01
C VAL A 103 14.03 -14.94 -1.90
N GLY A 104 14.36 -15.76 -0.92
CA GLY A 104 13.73 -17.07 -0.70
C GLY A 104 14.72 -18.23 -0.77
N GLY A 105 14.27 -19.40 -0.30
CA GLY A 105 15.05 -20.63 -0.33
C GLY A 105 14.24 -21.76 -0.94
N SER A 106 14.91 -22.70 -1.62
CA SER A 106 14.28 -23.91 -2.13
C SER A 106 14.06 -24.90 -0.98
N GLY A 107 12.86 -24.86 -0.39
CA GLY A 107 12.49 -25.72 0.71
C GLY A 107 11.10 -25.38 1.29
N PRO A 108 10.55 -26.25 2.15
CA PRO A 108 9.32 -25.92 2.87
C PRO A 108 9.55 -24.67 3.73
N LEU A 109 8.54 -23.80 3.80
CA LEU A 109 8.56 -22.64 4.68
C LEU A 109 8.77 -23.13 6.12
N ASP A 110 9.72 -22.51 6.82
CA ASP A 110 9.86 -22.74 8.24
C ASP A 110 8.65 -22.14 8.98
N LEU A 111 8.49 -22.49 10.26
CA LEU A 111 7.34 -22.09 11.06
C LEU A 111 7.22 -20.58 11.22
N GLN A 112 8.34 -19.85 11.34
CA GLN A 112 8.35 -18.40 11.48
C GLN A 112 7.96 -17.71 10.18
N THR A 113 8.57 -18.10 9.06
CA THR A 113 8.18 -17.59 7.73
C THR A 113 6.70 -17.87 7.44
N THR A 114 6.23 -19.08 7.75
CA THR A 114 4.82 -19.46 7.60
C THR A 114 3.90 -18.56 8.43
N ALA A 115 4.25 -18.31 9.70
CA ALA A 115 3.46 -17.46 10.59
C ALA A 115 3.40 -16.00 10.08
N TRP A 116 4.51 -15.48 9.56
CA TRP A 116 4.57 -14.12 9.00
C TRP A 116 3.66 -13.97 7.78
N PHE A 117 3.76 -14.88 6.79
CA PHE A 117 2.87 -14.84 5.62
C PHE A 117 1.41 -15.12 5.97
N THR A 118 1.14 -15.97 6.97
CA THR A 118 -0.23 -16.20 7.45
C THR A 118 -0.83 -14.91 8.00
N ALA A 119 -0.11 -14.20 8.88
CA ALA A 119 -0.56 -12.93 9.43
C ALA A 119 -0.79 -11.87 8.34
N MET A 120 0.12 -11.79 7.36
CA MET A 120 -0.04 -10.90 6.21
C MET A 120 -1.31 -11.21 5.43
N CYS A 121 -1.58 -12.49 5.12
CA CYS A 121 -2.76 -12.89 4.36
C CYS A 121 -4.07 -12.70 5.15
N GLU A 122 -4.09 -13.03 6.44
CA GLU A 122 -5.27 -12.80 7.30
C GLU A 122 -5.59 -11.31 7.43
N GLY A 123 -4.58 -10.46 7.63
CA GLY A 123 -4.76 -9.02 7.70
C GLY A 123 -5.09 -8.37 6.35
N ALA A 124 -4.80 -9.04 5.23
CA ALA A 124 -5.19 -8.60 3.89
C ALA A 124 -6.64 -8.95 3.51
N GLN A 125 -7.30 -9.89 4.21
CA GLN A 125 -8.71 -10.23 3.93
C GLN A 125 -9.68 -9.04 3.99
N PRO A 126 -9.67 -8.18 5.02
CA PRO A 126 -10.58 -7.03 5.04
C PRO A 126 -10.29 -6.05 3.90
N LEU A 127 -9.06 -5.99 3.38
CA LEU A 127 -8.72 -5.16 2.23
C LEU A 127 -9.33 -5.72 0.93
N THR A 128 -9.35 -7.04 0.76
CA THR A 128 -10.01 -7.67 -0.40
C THR A 128 -11.52 -7.51 -0.33
N ASP A 129 -12.12 -7.76 0.84
CA ASP A 129 -13.57 -7.59 1.03
C ASP A 129 -14.00 -6.14 0.73
N LEU A 130 -13.22 -5.16 1.21
CA LEU A 130 -13.48 -3.74 0.92
C LEU A 130 -13.29 -3.40 -0.56
N ALA A 131 -12.28 -3.98 -1.23
CA ALA A 131 -12.04 -3.75 -2.65
C ALA A 131 -13.22 -4.24 -3.51
N ASP A 132 -13.82 -5.38 -3.17
CA ASP A 132 -15.02 -5.89 -3.83
C ASP A 132 -16.23 -4.97 -3.58
N ASP A 133 -16.38 -4.47 -2.35
CA ASP A 133 -17.44 -3.51 -2.01
C ASP A 133 -17.28 -2.18 -2.77
N MET A 134 -16.04 -1.75 -3.03
CA MET A 134 -15.73 -0.52 -3.76
C MET A 134 -16.28 -0.52 -5.20
N GLU A 135 -16.41 -1.67 -5.85
CA GLU A 135 -16.99 -1.78 -7.20
C GLU A 135 -18.46 -1.37 -7.24
N SER A 136 -19.15 -1.44 -6.11
CA SER A 136 -20.59 -1.15 -5.99
C SER A 136 -20.90 0.29 -5.56
N LEU A 137 -19.89 1.10 -5.24
CA LEU A 137 -20.07 2.44 -4.71
C LEU A 137 -20.58 3.42 -5.76
N SER A 138 -21.67 4.12 -5.45
CA SER A 138 -22.32 5.07 -6.38
C SER A 138 -22.28 6.54 -5.95
N SER A 139 -21.78 6.84 -4.75
CA SER A 139 -21.76 8.19 -4.17
C SER A 139 -20.36 8.60 -3.74
N ALA A 140 -20.07 9.89 -3.88
CA ALA A 140 -18.77 10.46 -3.49
C ALA A 140 -18.45 10.23 -2.00
N ASP A 141 -19.41 10.41 -1.11
CA ASP A 141 -19.21 10.17 0.34
C ASP A 141 -18.79 8.72 0.61
N ALA A 142 -19.43 7.75 -0.04
CA ALA A 142 -19.09 6.34 0.13
C ALA A 142 -17.70 5.99 -0.44
N VAL A 143 -17.25 6.68 -1.50
CA VAL A 143 -15.87 6.53 -2.02
C VAL A 143 -14.86 7.11 -1.04
N ILE A 144 -15.15 8.28 -0.45
CA ILE A 144 -14.30 8.90 0.59
C ILE A 144 -14.19 7.97 1.79
N ASP A 145 -15.31 7.45 2.29
CA ASP A 145 -15.34 6.51 3.41
C ASP A 145 -14.52 5.26 3.10
N ALA A 146 -14.68 4.68 1.90
CA ALA A 146 -13.93 3.50 1.48
C ALA A 146 -12.41 3.77 1.36
N PHE A 147 -12.00 4.93 0.84
CA PHE A 147 -10.58 5.30 0.79
C PHE A 147 -9.98 5.46 2.19
N SER A 148 -10.73 6.10 3.10
CA SER A 148 -10.32 6.26 4.50
C SER A 148 -10.20 4.91 5.20
N GLU A 149 -11.18 4.02 5.01
CA GLU A 149 -11.17 2.68 5.59
C GLU A 149 -10.05 1.81 5.01
N PHE A 150 -9.83 1.86 3.69
CA PHE A 150 -8.72 1.17 3.03
C PHE A 150 -7.37 1.64 3.58
N GLY A 151 -7.23 2.96 3.74
CA GLY A 151 -6.05 3.58 4.34
C GLY A 151 -5.78 3.06 5.76
N ALA A 152 -6.81 3.06 6.61
CA ALA A 152 -6.72 2.60 7.99
C ALA A 152 -6.41 1.08 8.09
N LEU A 153 -7.00 0.26 7.23
CA LEU A 153 -6.74 -1.18 7.17
C LEU A 153 -5.29 -1.46 6.77
N MET A 154 -4.74 -0.74 5.78
CA MET A 154 -3.33 -0.86 5.38
C MET A 154 -2.36 -0.47 6.50
N THR A 155 -2.61 0.65 7.20
CA THR A 155 -1.79 1.05 8.35
C THR A 155 -1.89 0.06 9.51
N THR A 156 -3.07 -0.51 9.74
CA THR A 156 -3.28 -1.56 10.75
C THR A 156 -2.50 -2.82 10.38
N LEU A 157 -2.63 -3.30 9.13
CA LEU A 157 -1.86 -4.44 8.62
C LEU A 157 -0.35 -4.21 8.75
N SER A 158 0.13 -3.02 8.38
CA SER A 158 1.55 -2.66 8.55
C SER A 158 2.00 -2.77 10.01
N THR A 159 1.21 -2.21 10.94
CA THR A 159 1.50 -2.25 12.38
C THR A 159 1.52 -3.67 12.92
N ASP A 160 0.49 -4.46 12.59
CA ASP A 160 0.38 -5.85 13.04
C ASP A 160 1.52 -6.69 12.49
N LEU A 161 1.90 -6.49 11.22
CA LEU A 161 2.97 -7.23 10.56
C LEU A 161 4.37 -6.85 11.10
N ALA A 162 4.54 -5.61 11.58
CA ALA A 162 5.76 -5.17 12.24
C ALA A 162 5.99 -5.84 13.62
N ASP A 163 4.91 -6.26 14.27
CA ASP A 163 4.96 -7.00 15.54
C ASP A 163 5.21 -8.51 15.36
N VAL A 164 5.08 -9.02 14.12
CA VAL A 164 5.38 -10.42 13.80
C VAL A 164 6.86 -10.59 13.46
N PRO A 165 7.56 -11.60 14.01
CA PRO A 165 8.95 -11.86 13.65
C PRO A 165 9.13 -12.04 12.14
N PRO A 166 10.15 -11.41 11.53
CA PRO A 166 10.34 -11.45 10.09
C PRO A 166 10.66 -12.87 9.58
N PRO A 167 10.46 -13.16 8.28
CA PRO A 167 10.81 -14.43 7.68
C PRO A 167 12.30 -14.78 7.82
N THR A 168 12.62 -16.07 7.92
CA THR A 168 14.02 -16.54 8.13
C THR A 168 14.82 -16.78 6.84
N PHE A 169 14.18 -16.67 5.67
CA PHE A 169 14.88 -16.89 4.41
C PHE A 169 15.92 -15.79 4.14
N PRO A 170 16.93 -16.02 3.27
CA PRO A 170 17.92 -15.00 2.93
C PRO A 170 17.27 -13.72 2.38
N GLY A 171 17.45 -12.60 3.08
CA GLY A 171 16.80 -11.32 2.76
C GLY A 171 15.42 -11.11 3.39
N GLY A 172 14.95 -12.03 4.24
CA GLY A 172 13.61 -11.98 4.86
C GLY A 172 13.36 -10.77 5.75
N GLU A 173 14.36 -10.31 6.52
CA GLU A 173 14.25 -9.09 7.34
C GLU A 173 14.06 -7.83 6.49
N GLU A 174 14.85 -7.69 5.41
CA GLU A 174 14.75 -6.55 4.49
C GLU A 174 13.43 -6.59 3.71
N TYR A 175 13.02 -7.78 3.25
CA TYR A 175 11.72 -7.98 2.61
C TYR A 175 10.56 -7.58 3.54
N ALA A 176 10.56 -8.06 4.79
CA ALA A 176 9.51 -7.72 5.75
C ALA A 176 9.46 -6.22 6.06
N ALA A 177 10.63 -5.58 6.23
CA ALA A 177 10.70 -4.13 6.44
C ALA A 177 10.14 -3.34 5.25
N ASN A 178 10.45 -3.76 4.02
CA ASN A 178 9.93 -3.12 2.81
C ASN A 178 8.41 -3.32 2.66
N VAL A 179 7.88 -4.49 3.03
CA VAL A 179 6.43 -4.76 3.04
C VAL A 179 5.72 -3.88 4.06
N VAL A 180 6.24 -3.79 5.29
CA VAL A 180 5.68 -2.95 6.36
C VAL A 180 5.68 -1.46 5.96
N ASP A 181 6.81 -0.93 5.47
CA ASP A 181 6.92 0.46 5.02
C ASP A 181 6.03 0.72 3.79
N GLY A 182 5.92 -0.25 2.87
CA GLY A 182 5.03 -0.17 1.72
C GLY A 182 3.56 -0.05 2.13
N PHE A 183 3.08 -0.90 3.04
CA PHE A 183 1.70 -0.83 3.54
C PHE A 183 1.43 0.45 4.33
N ASP A 184 2.37 0.92 5.16
CA ASP A 184 2.21 2.16 5.92
C ASP A 184 2.07 3.39 5.00
N ARG A 185 2.94 3.49 3.99
CA ARG A 185 2.90 4.56 3.00
C ARG A 185 1.62 4.53 2.19
N MET A 186 1.20 3.34 1.76
CA MET A 186 -0.04 3.17 1.02
C MET A 186 -1.24 3.56 1.89
N GLY A 187 -1.27 3.14 3.16
CA GLY A 187 -2.31 3.50 4.11
C GLY A 187 -2.44 5.01 4.30
N THR A 188 -1.31 5.70 4.47
CA THR A 188 -1.25 7.16 4.57
C THR A 188 -1.77 7.84 3.31
N LEU A 189 -1.30 7.40 2.15
CA LEU A 189 -1.65 7.96 0.85
C LEU A 189 -3.15 7.82 0.51
N PHE A 190 -3.78 6.69 0.85
CA PHE A 190 -5.23 6.54 0.71
C PHE A 190 -6.03 7.40 1.70
N THR A 191 -5.54 7.53 2.94
CA THR A 191 -6.16 8.40 3.96
C THR A 191 -6.09 9.87 3.54
N ASP A 192 -4.93 10.34 3.10
CA ASP A 192 -4.72 11.71 2.60
C ASP A 192 -5.59 11.99 1.37
N ALA A 193 -5.75 11.00 0.47
CA ALA A 193 -6.64 11.12 -0.67
C ALA A 193 -8.12 11.22 -0.25
N ALA A 194 -8.55 10.46 0.76
CA ALA A 194 -9.90 10.57 1.31
C ALA A 194 -10.17 11.96 1.89
N ASP A 195 -9.22 12.49 2.68
CA ASP A 195 -9.33 13.82 3.28
C ASP A 195 -9.40 14.91 2.20
N ALA A 196 -8.53 14.86 1.19
CA ALA A 196 -8.54 15.81 0.08
C ALA A 196 -9.85 15.75 -0.74
N LEU A 197 -10.39 14.54 -0.97
CA LEU A 197 -11.68 14.37 -1.64
C LEU A 197 -12.85 14.93 -0.81
N ALA A 198 -12.81 14.78 0.51
CA ALA A 198 -13.79 15.37 1.42
C ALA A 198 -13.77 16.91 1.37
N GLU A 199 -12.61 17.50 1.09
CA GLU A 199 -12.46 18.94 0.84
C GLU A 199 -12.86 19.36 -0.60
N GLY A 200 -13.19 18.39 -1.46
CA GLY A 200 -13.59 18.60 -2.85
C GLY A 200 -12.44 18.66 -3.84
N ASP A 201 -11.22 18.27 -3.45
CA ASP A 201 -10.08 18.19 -4.35
C ASP A 201 -10.02 16.84 -5.08
N THR A 202 -10.62 16.78 -6.27
CA THR A 202 -10.57 15.57 -7.10
C THR A 202 -9.25 15.39 -7.84
N SER A 203 -8.33 16.36 -7.79
CA SER A 203 -7.03 16.25 -8.47
C SER A 203 -6.11 15.24 -7.79
N VAL A 204 -6.35 14.95 -6.51
CA VAL A 204 -5.62 13.93 -5.74
C VAL A 204 -5.71 12.54 -6.36
N LEU A 205 -6.81 12.21 -7.05
CA LEU A 205 -6.99 10.91 -7.70
C LEU A 205 -6.01 10.70 -8.86
N LEU A 206 -5.64 11.77 -9.57
CA LEU A 206 -4.61 11.70 -10.63
C LEU A 206 -3.24 11.50 -10.00
N GLY A 207 -2.94 12.23 -8.92
CA GLY A 207 -1.69 12.06 -8.17
C GLY A 207 -1.56 10.66 -7.59
N LEU A 208 -2.65 10.10 -7.07
CA LEU A 208 -2.72 8.74 -6.57
C LEU A 208 -2.39 7.70 -7.65
N GLU A 209 -2.98 7.84 -8.85
CA GLU A 209 -2.70 6.96 -9.98
C GLU A 209 -1.23 7.07 -10.43
N ASP A 210 -0.70 8.30 -10.53
CA ASP A 210 0.70 8.54 -10.86
C ASP A 210 1.66 7.94 -9.82
N GLU A 211 1.34 8.08 -8.52
CA GLU A 211 2.15 7.56 -7.43
C GLU A 211 2.14 6.03 -7.41
N LEU A 212 0.99 5.40 -7.65
CA LEU A 212 0.89 3.95 -7.83
C LEU A 212 1.64 3.46 -9.07
N ALA A 213 1.71 4.26 -10.14
CA ALA A 213 2.31 3.86 -11.41
C ALA A 213 3.83 4.07 -11.50
N ALA A 214 4.36 5.17 -10.95
CA ALA A 214 5.74 5.62 -11.21
C ALA A 214 6.78 4.94 -10.31
N ASP A 215 6.52 4.92 -9.00
CA ASP A 215 7.48 4.45 -7.97
C ASP A 215 6.71 4.02 -6.69
N GLY A 216 5.50 3.49 -6.88
CA GLY A 216 4.58 3.23 -5.78
C GLY A 216 5.16 2.31 -4.72
N PRO A 217 4.56 2.28 -3.50
CA PRO A 217 4.97 1.37 -2.44
C PRO A 217 5.08 -0.10 -2.91
N LEU A 218 4.32 -0.49 -3.92
CA LEU A 218 4.39 -1.80 -4.57
C LEU A 218 5.65 -2.01 -5.43
N GLN A 219 6.18 -0.98 -6.08
CA GLN A 219 7.43 -1.06 -6.85
C GLN A 219 8.65 -1.33 -5.95
N GLN A 220 8.62 -0.84 -4.71
CA GLN A 220 9.66 -1.18 -3.72
C GLN A 220 9.63 -2.66 -3.35
N LEU A 221 8.46 -3.30 -3.45
CA LEU A 221 8.32 -4.76 -3.35
C LEU A 221 8.82 -5.46 -4.61
N SER A 222 8.57 -4.89 -5.79
CA SER A 222 9.07 -5.39 -7.08
C SER A 222 10.60 -5.43 -7.19
N GLY A 223 11.31 -4.61 -6.42
CA GLY A 223 12.78 -4.65 -6.34
C GLY A 223 13.32 -5.93 -5.69
N THR A 224 12.46 -6.69 -5.02
CA THR A 224 12.79 -7.92 -4.31
C THR A 224 12.05 -9.08 -4.98
N ASP A 225 12.67 -9.71 -5.97
CA ASP A 225 12.07 -10.86 -6.66
C ASP A 225 11.86 -12.00 -5.65
N VAL A 226 10.60 -12.39 -5.45
CA VAL A 226 10.27 -13.55 -4.64
C VAL A 226 10.55 -14.80 -5.48
N SER A 227 11.32 -15.75 -4.95
CA SER A 227 11.56 -17.01 -5.67
C SER A 227 10.23 -17.73 -5.97
N PRO A 228 10.06 -18.39 -7.13
CA PRO A 228 8.80 -19.05 -7.47
C PRO A 228 8.42 -20.13 -6.45
N ASP A 229 9.39 -20.84 -5.88
CA ASP A 229 9.15 -21.84 -4.82
C ASP A 229 8.53 -21.19 -3.56
N LEU A 230 8.97 -19.99 -3.18
CA LEU A 230 8.42 -19.24 -2.05
C LEU A 230 6.99 -18.78 -2.36
N GLN A 231 6.76 -18.30 -3.57
CA GLN A 231 5.43 -17.89 -4.01
C GLN A 231 4.44 -19.07 -3.99
N ASP A 232 4.79 -20.20 -4.60
CA ASP A 232 3.97 -21.42 -4.61
C ASP A 232 3.68 -21.89 -3.17
N ALA A 233 4.66 -21.77 -2.27
CA ALA A 233 4.48 -22.16 -0.88
C ALA A 233 3.57 -21.19 -0.10
N VAL A 234 3.61 -19.89 -0.39
CA VAL A 234 2.71 -18.88 0.18
C VAL A 234 1.28 -19.06 -0.35
N GLU A 235 1.11 -19.30 -1.65
CA GLU A 235 -0.20 -19.60 -2.26
C GLU A 235 -0.82 -20.89 -1.71
N ALA A 236 0.01 -21.86 -1.32
CA ALA A 236 -0.44 -23.08 -0.67
C ALA A 236 -0.92 -22.87 0.79
N LEU A 237 -0.68 -21.69 1.39
CA LEU A 237 -1.14 -21.42 2.76
C LEU A 237 -2.66 -21.24 2.80
N PRO A 238 -3.38 -21.91 3.72
CA PRO A 238 -4.84 -21.81 3.82
C PRO A 238 -5.36 -20.38 3.99
N ALA A 239 -4.65 -19.53 4.73
CA ALA A 239 -5.02 -18.12 4.91
C ALA A 239 -4.95 -17.34 3.60
N CYS A 240 -3.92 -17.58 2.79
CA CYS A 240 -3.75 -16.90 1.51
C CYS A 240 -4.72 -17.44 0.45
N GLN A 241 -5.10 -18.71 0.51
CA GLN A 241 -6.12 -19.28 -0.39
C GLN A 241 -7.47 -18.57 -0.32
N ALA A 242 -7.84 -18.04 0.85
CA ALA A 242 -9.07 -17.27 1.00
C ALA A 242 -9.08 -16.00 0.12
N LEU A 243 -7.92 -15.37 -0.08
CA LEU A 243 -7.77 -14.17 -0.91
C LEU A 243 -7.92 -14.44 -2.40
N TYR A 244 -7.75 -15.70 -2.84
CA TYR A 244 -7.88 -16.09 -4.25
C TYR A 244 -9.23 -16.73 -4.59
N ALA A 245 -10.08 -16.93 -3.58
CA ALA A 245 -11.36 -17.62 -3.73
C ALA A 245 -12.55 -16.67 -3.98
N GLY A 246 -12.35 -15.36 -3.84
CA GLY A 246 -13.27 -14.29 -4.25
C GLY A 246 -13.15 -14.01 -5.74
#